data_AF-A0A413UCM4-F1
#
_entry.id   AF-A0A413UCM4-F1
#
_cell.length_a   1.000
_cell.length_b   1.000
_cell.length_c   1.000
_cell.angle_alpha   90.00
_cell.angle_beta   90.00
_cell.angle_gamma   90.00
#
_symmetry.space_group_name_H-M   'P 1'
#
loop_
_entity.id
_entity.type
_entity.pdbx_description
1 polymer ?
#
loop_
_entity_poly.entity_id
_entity_poly.type
_entity_poly.pdbx_seq_one_letter_code
_entity_poly.pdbx_strand_id
1 'polypeptide(L)'
;MEKKEKFEYDIDLGAIMDYVENRFMLVIKDEDWTQEEIEMLNSGIDLHFCYTNDIAIFVLEGGDIDNSDFYFNVQECDWKNHLFASDCLDVDIILLNKANEICFKKSKTLTKEQSQIIKDCLKQQNEVSFMPSEYDVNVQGIQSAYEPYELVRFEKCAIKL
;
A
#
# COMPACT_ATOMS: atom_id res chain seq x y z
N MET A 1 27.55 -14.23 -9.72
CA MET A 1 26.54 -13.21 -9.43
C MET A 1 25.20 -13.82 -9.77
N GLU A 2 24.37 -14.09 -8.77
CA GLU A 2 22.99 -14.48 -9.02
C GLU A 2 22.29 -13.31 -9.71
N LYS A 3 21.55 -13.60 -10.78
CA LYS A 3 20.70 -12.57 -11.40
C LYS A 3 19.60 -12.25 -10.40
N LYS A 4 19.58 -11.00 -9.91
CA LYS A 4 18.43 -10.52 -9.16
C LYS A 4 17.20 -10.54 -10.07
N GLU A 5 16.07 -10.96 -9.52
CA GLU A 5 14.78 -10.95 -10.21
C GLU A 5 14.42 -9.51 -10.55
N LYS A 6 13.98 -9.27 -11.79
CA LYS A 6 13.48 -7.95 -12.20
C LYS A 6 11.99 -7.89 -12.00
N PHE A 7 11.50 -6.77 -11.50
CA PHE A 7 10.08 -6.50 -11.49
C PHE A 7 9.60 -6.27 -12.92
N GLU A 8 8.43 -6.83 -13.22
CA GLU A 8 7.89 -6.90 -14.58
C GLU A 8 7.34 -5.56 -15.07
N TYR A 9 6.91 -4.70 -14.15
CA TYR A 9 6.42 -3.36 -14.42
C TYR A 9 7.54 -2.33 -14.30
N ASP A 10 7.57 -1.34 -15.19
CA ASP A 10 8.49 -0.21 -15.08
C ASP A 10 7.88 0.82 -14.13
N ILE A 11 8.57 1.07 -13.02
CA ILE A 11 8.12 1.93 -11.92
C ILE A 11 9.09 3.10 -11.81
N ASP A 12 8.59 4.33 -11.66
CA ASP A 12 9.44 5.50 -11.38
C ASP A 12 9.95 5.48 -9.93
N LEU A 13 10.97 6.27 -9.62
CA LEU A 13 11.41 6.44 -8.22
C LEU A 13 10.26 6.98 -7.36
N GLY A 14 10.10 6.41 -6.16
CA GLY A 14 9.04 6.75 -5.22
C GLY A 14 8.19 5.54 -4.82
N ALA A 15 7.03 5.82 -4.24
CA ALA A 15 6.09 4.84 -3.75
C ALA A 15 4.83 4.79 -4.63
N ILE A 16 4.40 3.59 -5.00
CA ILE A 16 3.17 3.36 -5.76
C ILE A 16 2.41 2.18 -5.15
N MET A 17 1.08 2.23 -5.24
CA MET A 17 0.22 1.13 -4.85
C MET A 17 -0.90 0.93 -5.87
N ASP A 18 -1.20 -0.33 -6.14
CA ASP A 18 -2.39 -0.72 -6.91
C ASP A 18 -2.93 -2.07 -6.41
N TYR A 19 -4.16 -2.41 -6.77
CA TYR A 19 -4.70 -3.75 -6.64
C TYR A 19 -4.74 -4.41 -8.01
N VAL A 20 -3.82 -5.33 -8.25
CA VAL A 20 -3.69 -6.07 -9.51
C VAL A 20 -3.38 -7.52 -9.21
N GLU A 21 -3.72 -8.44 -10.12
CA GLU A 21 -3.43 -9.88 -9.94
C GLU A 21 -3.98 -10.46 -8.61
N ASN A 22 -5.14 -9.95 -8.19
CA ASN A 22 -5.84 -10.27 -6.94
C ASN A 22 -5.09 -9.91 -5.63
N ARG A 23 -4.15 -8.98 -5.67
CA ARG A 23 -3.42 -8.52 -4.46
C ARG A 23 -3.21 -7.01 -4.47
N PHE A 24 -3.12 -6.42 -3.29
CA PHE A 24 -2.52 -5.10 -3.15
C PHE A 24 -1.01 -5.22 -3.34
N MET A 25 -0.46 -4.50 -4.31
CA MET A 25 0.98 -4.38 -4.50
C MET A 25 1.41 -3.00 -4.01
N LEU A 26 2.18 -2.96 -2.92
CA LEU A 26 2.82 -1.76 -2.41
C LEU A 26 4.28 -1.81 -2.85
N VAL A 27 4.66 -0.94 -3.77
CA VAL A 27 5.98 -0.93 -4.39
C VAL A 27 6.70 0.36 -4.04
N ILE A 28 7.89 0.26 -3.47
CA ILE A 28 8.77 1.40 -3.22
C ILE A 28 10.03 1.20 -4.05
N LYS A 29 10.35 2.19 -4.89
CA LYS A 29 11.57 2.20 -5.70
C LYS A 29 12.47 3.34 -5.24
N ASP A 30 13.70 2.98 -4.85
CA ASP A 30 14.75 3.91 -4.48
C ASP A 30 16.02 3.65 -5.31
N GLU A 31 17.02 4.52 -5.20
CA GLU A 31 18.30 4.40 -5.88
C GLU A 31 19.00 3.08 -5.54
N ASP A 32 19.09 2.75 -4.25
CA ASP A 32 19.61 1.48 -3.75
C ASP A 32 19.02 1.15 -2.38
N TRP A 33 19.13 -0.11 -1.97
CA TRP A 33 18.74 -0.58 -0.63
C TRP A 33 19.94 -1.26 0.02
N THR A 34 20.33 -0.76 1.18
CA THR A 34 21.40 -1.33 2.00
C THR A 34 20.95 -2.65 2.62
N GLN A 35 21.94 -3.49 2.96
CA GLN A 35 21.66 -4.75 3.66
C GLN A 35 21.05 -4.51 5.04
N GLU A 36 21.44 -3.43 5.74
CA GLU A 36 20.90 -3.07 7.05
C GLU A 36 19.41 -2.74 6.97
N GLU A 37 18.98 -1.94 5.99
CA GLU A 37 17.55 -1.64 5.73
C GLU A 37 16.75 -2.93 5.48
N ILE A 38 17.26 -3.82 4.64
CA ILE A 38 16.62 -5.11 4.33
C ILE A 38 16.56 -6.01 5.57
N GLU A 39 17.61 -6.08 6.38
CA GLU A 39 17.63 -6.88 7.61
C GLU A 39 16.66 -6.35 8.66
N MET A 40 16.52 -5.02 8.79
CA MET A 40 15.57 -4.40 9.69
C MET A 40 14.12 -4.70 9.28
N LEU A 41 13.81 -4.70 7.98
CA LEU A 41 12.49 -5.11 7.47
C LEU A 41 12.16 -6.58 7.76
N ASN A 42 13.18 -7.44 7.81
CA ASN A 42 13.00 -8.83 8.23
C ASN A 42 12.68 -8.97 9.73
N SER A 43 13.02 -7.96 10.56
CA SER A 43 12.72 -7.97 12.00
C SER A 43 11.24 -7.71 12.31
N GLY A 44 10.52 -7.05 11.40
CA GLY A 44 9.09 -6.80 11.53
C GLY A 44 8.63 -5.67 10.61
N ILE A 45 7.45 -5.83 10.02
CA ILE A 45 6.77 -4.79 9.25
C ILE A 45 5.32 -4.77 9.73
N ASP A 46 4.83 -3.62 10.12
CA ASP A 46 3.43 -3.38 10.44
C ASP A 46 2.80 -2.53 9.32
N LEU A 47 1.65 -2.98 8.84
CA LEU A 47 0.87 -2.29 7.82
C LEU A 47 -0.47 -1.89 8.42
N HIS A 48 -0.78 -0.60 8.40
CA HIS A 48 -1.98 -0.05 8.99
C HIS A 48 -2.92 0.39 7.87
N PHE A 49 -4.10 -0.21 7.81
CA PHE A 49 -5.16 0.30 6.95
C PHE A 49 -5.93 1.40 7.69
N CYS A 50 -5.85 2.61 7.14
CA CYS A 50 -6.46 3.82 7.66
C CYS A 50 -7.55 4.31 6.71
N TYR A 51 -8.59 4.94 7.25
CA TYR A 51 -9.68 5.48 6.43
C TYR A 51 -10.23 6.76 7.02
N THR A 52 -10.15 7.85 6.26
CA THR A 52 -10.61 9.19 6.63
C THR A 52 -10.99 9.99 5.39
N ASN A 53 -11.98 10.90 5.50
CA ASN A 53 -12.48 11.72 4.38
C ASN A 53 -12.79 10.94 3.10
N ASP A 54 -13.28 9.71 3.25
CA ASP A 54 -13.54 8.76 2.17
C ASP A 54 -12.30 8.35 1.33
N ILE A 55 -11.11 8.53 1.91
CA ILE A 55 -9.83 8.12 1.36
C ILE A 55 -9.31 6.91 2.12
N ALA A 56 -9.00 5.85 1.36
CA ALA A 56 -8.31 4.66 1.85
C ALA A 56 -6.79 4.89 1.81
N ILE A 57 -6.13 4.61 2.92
CA ILE A 57 -4.69 4.85 3.09
C ILE A 57 -4.06 3.60 3.73
N PHE A 58 -2.93 3.15 3.20
CA PHE A 58 -2.10 2.14 3.83
C PHE A 58 -0.84 2.81 4.36
N VAL A 59 -0.61 2.74 5.67
CA VAL A 59 0.60 3.26 6.30
C VAL A 59 1.50 2.08 6.61
N LEU A 60 2.69 2.09 6.02
CA LEU A 60 3.72 1.10 6.21
C LEU A 60 4.70 1.59 7.27
N GLU A 61 4.80 0.87 8.39
CA GLU A 61 5.76 1.11 9.45
C GLU A 61 6.68 -0.11 9.60
N GLY A 62 7.99 0.08 9.59
CA GLY A 62 8.90 -1.05 9.81
C GLY A 62 10.31 -0.83 9.29
N GLY A 63 11.29 -1.25 10.10
CA GLY A 63 12.71 -1.02 9.84
C GLY A 63 13.12 0.44 9.92
N ASP A 64 14.03 0.86 9.03
CA ASP A 64 14.45 2.26 8.82
C ASP A 64 13.75 2.90 7.61
N ILE A 65 12.66 2.27 7.13
CA ILE A 65 11.76 2.95 6.21
C ILE A 65 11.05 4.03 7.02
N ASP A 66 11.32 5.30 6.68
CA ASP A 66 10.47 6.41 7.09
C ASP A 66 9.02 6.05 6.74
N ASN A 67 8.14 6.08 7.74
CA ASN A 67 6.75 5.61 7.61
C ASN A 67 6.16 6.08 6.28
N SER A 68 5.74 5.15 5.44
CA SER A 68 5.32 5.46 4.07
C SER A 68 3.82 5.28 3.95
N ASP A 69 3.13 6.27 3.40
CA ASP A 69 1.69 6.24 3.17
C ASP A 69 1.35 6.01 1.69
N PHE A 70 0.42 5.10 1.44
CA PHE A 70 -0.07 4.75 0.11
C PHE A 70 -1.57 5.02 0.03
N TYR A 71 -1.98 5.84 -0.94
CA TYR A 71 -3.37 6.20 -1.15
C TYR A 71 -4.03 5.28 -2.18
N PHE A 72 -5.20 4.73 -1.85
CA PHE A 72 -5.94 3.85 -2.75
C PHE A 72 -7.25 4.49 -3.20
N ASN A 73 -7.48 4.51 -4.51
CA ASN A 73 -8.75 4.91 -5.11
C ASN A 73 -9.43 3.71 -5.77
N VAL A 74 -10.40 3.11 -5.08
CA VAL A 74 -11.13 1.95 -5.64
C VAL A 74 -11.96 2.30 -6.88
N GLN A 75 -12.32 3.58 -7.08
CA GLN A 75 -13.14 3.99 -8.21
C GLN A 75 -12.38 3.90 -9.54
N GLU A 76 -11.06 4.13 -9.48
CA GLU A 76 -10.11 4.06 -10.59
C GLU A 76 -9.38 2.71 -10.68
N CYS A 77 -9.68 1.77 -9.76
CA CYS A 77 -9.10 0.43 -9.80
C CYS A 77 -9.80 -0.46 -10.85
N ASP A 78 -9.05 -0.86 -11.87
CA ASP A 78 -9.52 -1.76 -12.93
C ASP A 78 -9.95 -3.13 -12.40
N TRP A 79 -9.29 -3.61 -11.34
CA TRP A 79 -9.56 -4.92 -10.73
C TRP A 79 -10.57 -4.87 -9.58
N LYS A 80 -11.31 -3.77 -9.39
CA LYS A 80 -12.24 -3.61 -8.27
C LYS A 80 -13.27 -4.75 -8.12
N ASN A 81 -13.74 -5.31 -9.24
CA ASN A 81 -14.69 -6.44 -9.19
C ASN A 81 -14.05 -7.70 -8.60
N HIS A 82 -12.78 -7.94 -8.91
CA HIS A 82 -11.99 -9.05 -8.35
C HIS A 82 -11.70 -8.83 -6.87
N LEU A 83 -11.38 -7.58 -6.49
CA LEU A 83 -11.19 -7.16 -5.10
C LEU A 83 -12.42 -7.51 -4.26
N PHE A 84 -13.61 -7.09 -4.70
CA PHE A 84 -14.85 -7.32 -3.94
C PHE A 84 -15.33 -8.78 -3.96
N ALA A 85 -14.97 -9.55 -4.99
CA ALA A 85 -15.31 -10.97 -5.08
C ALA A 85 -14.41 -11.86 -4.21
N SER A 86 -13.25 -11.38 -3.78
CA SER A 86 -12.27 -12.16 -3.02
C SER A 86 -12.72 -12.40 -1.57
N ASP A 87 -12.53 -13.63 -1.07
CA ASP A 87 -12.84 -13.99 0.33
C ASP A 87 -11.85 -13.33 1.28
N CYS A 88 -10.56 -13.59 1.07
CA CYS A 88 -9.44 -12.90 1.70
C CYS A 88 -8.69 -12.06 0.66
N LEU A 89 -8.13 -10.93 1.10
CA LEU A 89 -7.27 -10.09 0.30
C LEU A 89 -5.81 -10.50 0.53
N ASP A 90 -4.99 -10.42 -0.51
CA ASP A 90 -3.54 -10.59 -0.44
C ASP A 90 -2.85 -9.23 -0.52
N VAL A 91 -1.69 -9.10 0.14
CA VAL A 91 -0.83 -7.92 0.07
C VAL A 91 0.62 -8.34 -0.17
N ASP A 92 1.27 -7.65 -1.09
CA ASP A 92 2.69 -7.77 -1.42
C ASP A 92 3.37 -6.41 -1.15
N ILE A 93 4.45 -6.43 -0.37
CA ILE A 93 5.40 -5.32 -0.25
C ILE A 93 6.62 -5.65 -1.08
N ILE A 94 7.02 -4.74 -1.97
CA ILE A 94 8.11 -4.94 -2.91
C ILE A 94 9.02 -3.71 -2.88
N LEU A 95 10.30 -3.92 -2.61
CA LEU A 95 11.31 -2.86 -2.70
C LEU A 95 12.17 -3.07 -3.95
N LEU A 96 12.29 -2.02 -4.74
CA LEU A 96 13.04 -2.01 -6.00
C LEU A 96 14.23 -1.06 -5.91
N ASN A 97 15.34 -1.42 -6.54
CA ASN A 97 16.42 -0.46 -6.78
C ASN A 97 16.22 0.31 -8.10
N LYS A 98 17.12 1.25 -8.40
CA LYS A 98 17.11 2.04 -9.65
C LYS A 98 17.06 1.17 -10.92
N ALA A 99 17.63 -0.05 -10.88
CA ALA A 99 17.69 -0.97 -12.00
C ALA A 99 16.41 -1.84 -12.18
N ASN A 100 15.38 -1.56 -11.39
CA ASN A 100 14.12 -2.30 -11.34
C ASN A 100 14.28 -3.75 -10.86
N GLU A 101 15.31 -4.01 -10.07
CA GLU A 101 15.56 -5.32 -9.46
C GLU A 101 14.88 -5.38 -8.09
N ILE A 102 14.29 -6.53 -7.79
CA ILE A 102 13.64 -6.78 -6.50
C ILE A 102 14.74 -6.95 -5.44
N CYS A 103 14.82 -5.99 -4.53
CA CYS A 103 15.72 -6.03 -3.37
C CYS A 103 15.06 -6.73 -2.18
N PHE A 104 13.75 -6.59 -2.03
CA PHE A 104 12.97 -7.21 -0.97
C PHE A 104 11.55 -7.50 -1.46
N LYS A 105 10.99 -8.63 -1.01
CA LYS A 105 9.58 -8.96 -1.21
C LYS A 105 9.02 -9.65 0.02
N LYS A 106 7.85 -9.21 0.47
CA LYS A 106 7.09 -9.85 1.54
C LYS A 106 5.62 -9.93 1.17
N SER A 107 5.04 -11.11 1.32
CA SER A 107 3.66 -11.41 0.93
C SER A 107 2.86 -11.91 2.12
N LYS A 108 1.60 -11.48 2.22
CA LYS A 108 0.68 -11.99 3.24
C LYS A 108 -0.76 -12.05 2.75
N THR A 109 -1.41 -13.17 3.04
CA THR A 109 -2.87 -13.27 2.98
C THR A 109 -3.48 -12.72 4.26
N LEU A 110 -4.38 -11.75 4.12
CA LEU A 110 -5.06 -11.13 5.25
C LEU A 110 -6.10 -12.09 5.85
N THR A 111 -6.44 -11.88 7.13
CA THR A 111 -7.55 -12.62 7.73
C THR A 111 -8.88 -12.21 7.08
N LYS A 112 -9.90 -13.04 7.21
CA LYS A 112 -11.26 -12.69 6.74
C LYS A 112 -11.76 -11.40 7.37
N GLU A 113 -11.47 -11.20 8.66
CA GLU A 113 -11.86 -10.00 9.40
C GLU A 113 -11.18 -8.74 8.83
N GLN A 114 -9.86 -8.76 8.69
CA GLN A 114 -9.10 -7.66 8.07
C GLN A 114 -9.58 -7.36 6.65
N SER A 115 -9.75 -8.42 5.85
CA SER A 115 -10.24 -8.31 4.47
C SER A 115 -11.64 -7.70 4.40
N GLN A 116 -12.51 -8.05 5.34
CA GLN A 116 -13.87 -7.54 5.39
C GLN A 116 -13.89 -6.05 5.78
N ILE A 117 -13.10 -5.66 6.78
CA ILE A 117 -12.95 -4.25 7.20
C ILE A 117 -12.51 -3.38 6.01
N ILE A 118 -11.45 -3.81 5.30
CA ILE A 118 -10.95 -3.09 4.11
C ILE A 118 -12.04 -3.00 3.05
N LYS A 119 -12.66 -4.13 2.68
CA LYS A 119 -13.72 -4.17 1.67
C LYS A 119 -14.89 -3.26 2.01
N ASP A 120 -15.31 -3.17 3.26
CA ASP A 120 -16.45 -2.34 3.64
C ASP A 120 -16.13 -0.85 3.56
N CYS A 121 -14.92 -0.43 3.95
CA CYS A 121 -14.44 0.94 3.69
C CYS A 121 -14.35 1.24 2.19
N LEU A 122 -13.86 0.31 1.37
CA LEU A 122 -13.76 0.51 -0.06
C LEU A 122 -15.12 0.52 -0.76
N LYS A 123 -16.12 -0.25 -0.28
CA LYS A 123 -17.50 -0.11 -0.79
C LYS A 123 -18.05 1.28 -0.49
N GLN A 124 -17.83 1.80 0.72
CA GLN A 124 -18.21 3.16 1.07
C GLN A 124 -17.55 4.15 0.11
N GLN A 125 -16.23 4.09 -0.08
CA GLN A 125 -15.52 4.94 -1.03
C GLN A 125 -16.09 4.82 -2.44
N ASN A 126 -16.44 3.62 -2.90
CA ASN A 126 -16.98 3.38 -4.25
C ASN A 126 -18.39 3.98 -4.46
N GLU A 127 -19.14 4.23 -3.39
CA GLU A 127 -20.48 4.86 -3.45
C GLU A 127 -20.41 6.39 -3.40
N VAL A 128 -19.28 6.96 -2.96
CA VAL A 128 -19.08 8.41 -2.91
C VAL A 128 -19.02 8.98 -4.32
N SER A 129 -19.84 9.98 -4.59
CA SER A 129 -19.73 10.74 -5.84
C SER A 129 -18.69 11.83 -5.68
N PHE A 130 -17.43 11.53 -5.97
CA PHE A 130 -16.39 12.55 -6.06
C PHE A 130 -16.70 13.48 -7.24
N MET A 131 -16.68 14.78 -7.01
CA MET A 131 -16.55 15.75 -8.09
C MET A 131 -15.21 15.53 -8.81
N PRO A 132 -15.07 15.93 -10.09
CA PRO A 132 -13.80 15.83 -10.80
C PRO A 132 -12.65 16.44 -9.97
N SER A 133 -11.57 15.68 -9.80
CA SER A 133 -10.38 16.05 -9.01
C SER A 133 -10.58 16.20 -7.49
N GLU A 134 -11.77 15.91 -6.95
CA GLU A 134 -12.02 16.00 -5.51
C GLU A 134 -11.19 14.98 -4.72
N TYR A 135 -11.01 13.77 -5.26
CA TYR A 135 -10.13 12.76 -4.66
C TYR A 135 -8.70 13.29 -4.50
N ASP A 136 -8.11 13.83 -5.57
CA ASP A 136 -6.75 14.38 -5.55
C ASP A 136 -6.61 15.53 -4.56
N VAL A 137 -7.60 16.42 -4.50
CA VAL A 137 -7.63 17.54 -3.54
C VAL A 137 -7.69 17.04 -2.10
N ASN A 138 -8.48 15.98 -1.83
CA ASN A 138 -8.57 15.38 -0.51
C ASN A 138 -7.26 14.69 -0.11
N VAL A 139 -6.62 13.98 -1.04
CA VAL A 139 -5.29 13.38 -0.82
C VAL A 139 -4.26 14.47 -0.51
N GLN A 140 -4.18 15.53 -1.33
CA GLN A 140 -3.28 16.66 -1.09
C GLN A 140 -3.53 17.34 0.26
N GLY A 141 -4.81 17.47 0.65
CA GLY A 141 -5.20 18.01 1.94
C GLY A 141 -4.71 17.15 3.11
N ILE A 142 -4.79 15.83 2.99
CA ILE A 142 -4.29 14.88 4.00
C ILE A 142 -2.76 14.93 4.07
N GLN A 143 -2.07 14.85 2.92
CA GLN A 143 -0.60 14.93 2.83
C GLN A 143 -0.04 16.26 3.37
N SER A 144 -0.80 17.36 3.26
CA SER A 144 -0.39 18.66 3.80
C SER A 144 -0.65 18.80 5.31
N ALA A 145 -1.54 17.98 5.87
CA ALA A 145 -2.02 18.12 7.24
C ALA A 145 -1.39 17.11 8.21
N TYR A 146 -0.89 15.98 7.71
CA TYR A 146 -0.43 14.87 8.53
C TYR A 146 0.87 14.29 7.99
N GLU A 147 1.77 13.96 8.91
CA GLU A 147 2.87 13.03 8.63
C GLU A 147 2.33 11.59 8.58
N PRO A 148 2.98 10.64 7.87
CA PRO A 148 2.47 9.28 7.72
C PRO A 148 2.17 8.56 9.06
N TYR A 149 3.04 8.72 10.07
CA TYR A 149 2.82 8.15 11.40
C TYR A 149 1.59 8.74 12.12
N GLU A 150 1.19 9.97 11.78
CA GLU A 150 0.02 10.60 12.38
C GLU A 150 -1.28 10.00 11.84
N LEU A 151 -1.26 9.48 10.61
CA LEU A 151 -2.42 8.88 9.95
C LEU A 151 -2.91 7.61 10.64
N VAL A 152 -2.04 6.93 11.40
CA VAL A 152 -2.38 5.76 12.22
C VAL A 152 -3.51 6.06 13.22
N ARG A 153 -3.75 7.32 13.58
CA ARG A 153 -4.93 7.71 14.38
C ARG A 153 -6.27 7.39 13.71
N PHE A 154 -6.28 7.20 12.39
CA PHE A 154 -7.44 6.84 11.58
C PHE A 154 -7.48 5.34 11.22
N GLU A 155 -6.67 4.52 11.90
CA GLU A 155 -6.61 3.07 11.69
C GLU A 155 -7.99 2.43 11.84
N LYS A 156 -8.29 1.53 10.89
CA LYS A 156 -9.41 0.60 10.96
C LYS A 156 -8.95 -0.83 11.22
N CYS A 157 -7.77 -1.22 10.74
CA CYS A 157 -7.12 -2.47 11.13
C CYS A 157 -5.60 -2.45 10.94
N ALA A 158 -4.88 -3.05 11.89
CA ALA A 158 -3.45 -3.35 11.78
C ALA A 158 -3.18 -4.74 11.18
N ILE A 159 -2.12 -4.84 10.38
CA ILE A 159 -1.68 -6.05 9.67
C ILE A 159 -0.19 -6.25 9.96
N LYS A 160 0.12 -7.18 10.86
CA LYS A 160 1.51 -7.57 11.14
C LYS A 160 2.05 -8.46 10.03
N LEU A 161 3.00 -8.00 9.23
CA LEU A 161 3.57 -8.78 8.13
C LEU A 161 4.69 -9.69 8.62
#